data_AF-A0A930F612-F1
#
_entry.id   AF-A0A930F612-F1
#
_cell.length_a   1.000
_cell.length_b   1.000
_cell.length_c   1.000
_cell.angle_alpha   90.00
_cell.angle_beta   90.00
_cell.angle_gamma   90.00
#
_symmetry.space_group_name_H-M   'P 1'
#
loop_
_entity.id
_entity.type
_entity.pdbx_description
1 polymer ?
#
loop_
_entity_poly.entity_id
_entity_poly.type
_entity_poly.pdbx_seq_one_letter_code
_entity_poly.pdbx_strand_id
1 'polypeptide(L)'
;MKKCISRLFSASIAILVASSSIISAYACTGVIIGGDLTEDGSTIFGRTEDLEVNHNKVYKVHKAGEHKAGETIKDVSVDPDKGYSFTFAHDSYRYTSVSDTTPEYG
;
A
#
# COMPACT_ATOMS: atom_id res chain seq x y z
N MET A 1 -44.76 -22.22 -13.20
CA MET A 1 -43.69 -22.58 -12.24
C MET A 1 -42.29 -22.49 -12.86
N LYS A 2 -41.96 -23.25 -13.91
CA LYS A 2 -40.61 -23.25 -14.55
C LYS A 2 -40.11 -21.86 -14.99
N LYS A 3 -40.99 -21.03 -15.57
CA LYS A 3 -40.67 -19.63 -15.97
C LYS A 3 -40.45 -18.68 -14.79
N CYS A 4 -41.12 -18.89 -13.65
CA CYS A 4 -40.90 -18.11 -12.43
C CYS A 4 -39.55 -18.48 -11.79
N ILE A 5 -39.24 -19.77 -11.72
CA ILE A 5 -37.97 -20.27 -11.17
C ILE A 5 -36.79 -19.77 -12.01
N SER A 6 -36.90 -19.80 -13.34
CA SER A 6 -35.90 -19.24 -14.25
C SER A 6 -35.71 -17.74 -14.05
N ARG A 7 -36.79 -16.96 -13.90
CA ARG A 7 -36.70 -15.50 -13.65
C ARG A 7 -36.08 -15.17 -12.31
N LEU A 8 -36.41 -15.93 -11.26
CA LEU A 8 -35.82 -15.78 -9.93
C LEU A 8 -34.32 -16.09 -9.97
N PHE A 9 -33.92 -17.17 -10.65
CA PHE A 9 -32.50 -17.53 -10.78
C PHE A 9 -31.70 -16.47 -11.56
N SER A 10 -32.26 -15.94 -12.65
CA SER A 10 -31.66 -14.84 -13.40
C SER A 10 -31.56 -13.54 -12.59
N ALA A 11 -32.56 -13.22 -11.77
CA ALA A 11 -32.52 -12.06 -10.87
C ALA A 11 -31.44 -12.23 -9.79
N SER A 12 -31.30 -13.42 -9.22
CA SER A 12 -30.26 -13.73 -8.24
C SER A 12 -28.86 -13.57 -8.81
N ILE A 13 -28.61 -14.05 -10.04
CA ILE A 13 -27.32 -13.88 -10.73
C ILE A 13 -27.05 -12.39 -11.00
N ALA A 14 -28.06 -11.64 -11.46
CA ALA A 14 -27.91 -10.20 -11.70
C ALA A 14 -27.56 -9.42 -10.43
N ILE A 15 -28.18 -9.76 -9.29
CA ILE A 15 -27.86 -9.15 -7.99
C ILE A 15 -26.43 -9.51 -7.56
N LEU A 16 -26.00 -10.75 -7.76
CA LEU A 16 -24.65 -11.22 -7.41
C LEU A 16 -23.56 -10.51 -8.24
N VAL A 17 -23.83 -10.26 -9.51
CA VAL A 17 -22.92 -9.52 -10.41
C VAL A 17 -22.94 -8.02 -10.10
N ALA A 18 -24.09 -7.44 -9.77
CA ALA A 18 -24.18 -6.03 -9.38
C ALA A 18 -23.48 -5.74 -8.03
N SER A 19 -23.36 -6.75 -7.16
CA SER A 19 -22.67 -6.63 -5.87
C SER A 19 -21.18 -6.98 -5.93
N SER A 20 -20.64 -7.40 -7.08
CA SER A 20 -19.21 -7.71 -7.23
C SER A 20 -18.33 -6.50 -7.59
N SER A 21 -18.91 -5.29 -7.70
CA SER A 21 -18.19 -4.10 -8.19
C SER A 21 -17.83 -3.09 -7.10
N ILE A 22 -17.02 -3.48 -6.11
CA ILE A 22 -16.13 -2.54 -5.41
C ILE A 22 -14.84 -3.29 -5.06
N ILE A 23 -14.07 -3.66 -6.08
CA ILE A 23 -12.67 -4.00 -5.86
C ILE A 23 -11.96 -2.66 -5.95
N SER A 24 -11.56 -2.07 -4.82
CA SER A 24 -10.65 -0.93 -4.83
C SER A 24 -9.37 -1.38 -5.53
N ALA A 25 -9.25 -1.06 -6.81
CA ALA A 25 -8.02 -1.28 -7.55
C ALA A 25 -6.98 -0.33 -6.96
N TYR A 26 -5.99 -0.87 -6.26
CA TYR A 26 -4.79 -0.13 -5.92
C TYR A 26 -4.08 0.24 -7.24
N ALA A 27 -4.24 1.48 -7.67
CA ALA A 27 -3.82 1.94 -9.00
C ALA A 27 -2.33 2.30 -9.12
N CYS A 28 -1.55 2.08 -8.05
CA CYS A 28 -0.12 2.34 -8.02
C CYS A 28 0.61 1.63 -9.17
N THR A 29 1.42 2.36 -9.92
CA THR A 29 2.25 1.82 -11.00
C THR A 29 3.72 1.89 -10.61
N GLY A 30 4.44 0.76 -10.66
CA GLY A 30 5.87 0.69 -10.41
C GLY A 30 6.70 0.70 -11.69
N VAL A 31 7.89 1.30 -11.65
CA VAL A 31 8.90 1.23 -12.70
C VAL A 31 10.24 0.79 -12.09
N ILE A 32 10.92 -0.13 -12.76
CA ILE A 32 12.27 -0.60 -12.39
C ILE A 32 13.11 -0.58 -13.66
N ILE A 33 14.24 0.12 -13.62
CA ILE A 33 15.17 0.25 -14.75
C ILE A 33 16.54 -0.20 -14.24
N GLY A 34 17.07 -1.27 -14.83
CA GLY A 34 18.42 -1.75 -14.54
C GLY A 34 19.48 -0.77 -15.04
N GLY A 35 20.64 -0.73 -14.37
CA GLY A 35 21.73 0.17 -14.76
C GLY A 35 22.33 -0.12 -16.15
N ASP A 36 22.13 -1.32 -16.68
CA ASP A 36 22.46 -1.66 -18.07
C ASP A 36 21.53 -0.99 -19.10
N LEU A 37 20.42 -0.42 -18.64
CA LEU A 37 19.41 0.27 -19.45
C LEU A 37 19.43 1.79 -19.28
N THR A 38 20.32 2.35 -18.46
CA THR A 38 20.49 3.81 -18.26
C THR A 38 21.82 4.29 -18.81
N GLU A 39 21.87 5.55 -19.29
CA GLU A 39 23.08 6.12 -19.89
C GLU A 39 24.23 6.29 -18.88
N ASP A 40 23.90 6.56 -17.62
CA ASP A 40 24.87 6.81 -16.54
C ASP A 40 25.15 5.59 -15.66
N GLY A 41 24.54 4.44 -15.96
CA GLY A 41 24.68 3.20 -15.19
C GLY A 41 23.89 3.18 -13.88
N SER A 42 23.05 4.19 -13.60
CA SER A 42 22.21 4.22 -12.40
C SER A 42 21.04 3.24 -12.48
N THR A 43 20.69 2.60 -11.35
CA THR A 43 19.45 1.84 -11.23
C THR A 43 18.32 2.76 -10.78
N ILE A 44 17.19 2.76 -11.48
CA ILE A 44 16.03 3.59 -11.14
C ILE A 44 14.90 2.70 -10.64
N PHE A 45 14.35 3.05 -9.48
CA PHE A 45 13.11 2.50 -8.94
C PHE A 45 12.15 3.65 -8.68
N GLY A 46 10.93 3.54 -9.20
CA GLY A 46 9.88 4.53 -8.99
C GLY A 46 8.52 3.88 -8.82
N ARG A 47 7.62 4.58 -8.13
CA ARG A 47 6.23 4.15 -7.94
C ARG A 47 5.31 5.36 -7.95
N THR A 48 4.20 5.33 -8.68
CA THR A 48 3.09 6.25 -8.43
C THR A 48 2.34 5.80 -7.20
N GLU A 49 1.96 6.75 -6.34
CA GLU A 49 1.11 6.47 -5.21
C GLU A 49 -0.26 7.09 -5.45
N ASP A 50 -1.14 6.25 -5.98
CA ASP A 50 -2.49 6.63 -6.34
C ASP A 50 -3.39 6.44 -5.12
N LEU A 51 -3.81 7.56 -4.53
CA LEU A 51 -4.70 7.67 -3.37
C LEU A 51 -5.81 8.67 -3.67
N GLU A 52 -6.70 8.90 -2.70
CA GLU A 52 -7.75 9.89 -2.78
C GLU A 52 -7.23 11.32 -3.05
N VAL A 53 -8.11 12.18 -3.56
CA VAL A 53 -7.78 13.56 -3.88
C VAL A 53 -7.43 14.31 -2.59
N ASN A 54 -6.41 15.18 -2.66
CA ASN A 54 -5.88 15.98 -1.54
C ASN A 54 -5.23 15.16 -0.41
N HIS A 55 -4.64 14.00 -0.73
CA HIS A 55 -3.85 13.22 0.21
C HIS A 55 -2.41 13.73 0.33
N ASN A 56 -2.19 14.64 1.28
CA ASN A 56 -0.90 15.30 1.44
C ASN A 56 0.19 14.34 1.94
N LYS A 57 1.34 14.40 1.27
CA LYS A 57 2.55 13.64 1.61
C LYS A 57 3.66 14.57 2.13
N VAL A 58 4.57 14.03 2.94
CA VAL A 58 5.74 14.75 3.44
C VAL A 58 7.01 13.94 3.20
N TYR A 59 8.04 14.61 2.69
CA TYR A 59 9.38 14.04 2.61
C TYR A 59 10.07 14.15 3.97
N LYS A 60 10.33 13.01 4.61
CA LYS A 60 10.97 12.95 5.93
C LYS A 60 12.37 12.35 5.82
N VAL A 61 13.27 12.85 6.68
CA VAL A 61 14.61 12.28 6.88
C VAL A 61 14.64 11.68 8.27
N HIS A 62 14.81 10.37 8.34
CA HIS A 62 14.96 9.61 9.58
C HIS A 62 16.43 9.49 9.92
N LYS A 63 16.80 9.81 11.16
CA LYS A 63 18.22 9.80 11.56
C LYS A 63 18.69 8.37 11.80
N ALA A 64 19.99 8.15 11.67
CA ALA A 64 20.57 6.86 12.08
C ALA A 64 20.37 6.65 13.58
N GLY A 65 20.00 5.43 13.97
CA GLY A 65 19.74 5.03 15.34
C GLY A 65 18.46 5.62 15.94
N GLU A 66 17.52 6.05 15.10
CA GLU A 66 16.16 6.46 15.50
C GLU A 66 15.39 5.30 16.14
N HIS A 67 15.57 4.07 15.62
CA HIS A 67 15.13 2.84 16.27
C HIS A 67 16.35 2.05 16.75
N LYS A 68 16.28 1.47 17.95
CA LYS A 68 17.40 0.73 18.57
C LYS A 68 17.38 -0.75 18.29
N ALA A 69 18.55 -1.39 18.35
CA ALA A 69 18.64 -2.85 18.33
C ALA A 69 17.71 -3.49 19.39
N GLY A 70 16.90 -4.46 18.99
CA GLY A 70 15.90 -5.12 19.83
C GLY A 70 14.56 -4.40 19.93
N GLU A 71 14.46 -3.15 19.48
CA GLU A 71 13.18 -2.43 19.39
C GLU A 71 12.27 -3.11 18.36
N THR A 72 10.98 -3.20 18.66
CA THR A 72 9.97 -3.74 17.74
C THR A 72 8.99 -2.65 17.38
N ILE A 73 8.88 -2.35 16.09
CA ILE A 73 7.82 -1.49 15.55
C ILE A 73 6.69 -2.35 15.04
N LYS A 74 5.47 -1.81 15.08
CA LYS A 74 4.28 -2.45 14.54
C LYS A 74 3.65 -1.51 13.52
N ASP A 75 3.40 -2.02 12.33
CA ASP A 75 2.56 -1.35 11.34
C ASP A 75 1.15 -1.22 11.90
N VAL A 76 0.60 -0.02 11.82
CA VAL A 76 -0.71 0.35 12.36
C VAL A 76 -1.58 1.00 11.27
N SER A 77 -1.12 0.96 10.01
CA SER A 77 -1.76 1.66 8.89
C SER A 77 -3.12 1.08 8.47
N VAL A 78 -3.34 -0.22 8.67
CA VAL A 78 -4.58 -0.92 8.26
C VAL A 78 -5.38 -1.47 9.45
N ASP A 79 -4.70 -2.10 10.40
CA ASP A 79 -5.32 -2.69 11.60
C ASP A 79 -4.30 -2.61 12.75
N PRO A 80 -4.58 -1.87 13.84
CA PRO A 80 -3.64 -1.68 14.94
C PRO A 80 -3.35 -2.99 15.71
N ASP A 81 -4.25 -3.98 15.63
CA ASP A 81 -4.10 -5.26 16.29
C ASP A 81 -3.45 -6.31 15.38
N LYS A 82 -3.60 -6.19 14.05
CA LYS A 82 -3.11 -7.19 13.07
C LYS A 82 -1.99 -6.74 12.15
N GLY A 83 -1.47 -5.53 12.30
CA GLY A 83 -0.37 -5.08 11.45
C GLY A 83 0.96 -5.81 11.71
N TYR A 84 1.83 -5.73 10.71
CA TYR A 84 3.13 -6.38 10.67
C TYR A 84 4.06 -5.86 11.76
N SER A 85 4.75 -6.75 12.48
CA SER A 85 5.78 -6.37 13.45
C SER A 85 7.18 -6.61 12.91
N PHE A 86 8.08 -5.65 13.14
CA PHE A 86 9.48 -5.75 12.76
C PHE A 86 10.39 -5.44 13.95
N THR A 87 11.24 -6.40 14.32
CA THR A 87 12.26 -6.23 15.36
C THR A 87 13.61 -5.90 14.74
N PHE A 88 14.19 -4.78 15.13
CA PHE A 88 15.46 -4.30 14.62
C PHE A 88 16.62 -5.17 15.12
N ALA A 89 17.39 -5.77 14.20
CA ALA A 89 18.58 -6.55 14.55
C ALA A 89 19.78 -5.67 14.95
N HIS A 90 19.76 -4.40 14.55
CA HIS A 90 20.75 -3.37 14.86
C HIS A 90 20.04 -2.00 14.87
N ASP A 91 20.71 -0.96 15.38
CA ASP A 91 20.22 0.42 15.28
C ASP A 91 19.88 0.80 13.83
N SER A 92 18.76 1.49 13.60
CA SER A 92 18.30 1.83 12.25
C SER A 92 19.37 2.62 11.47
N TYR A 93 19.48 2.35 10.17
CA TYR A 93 20.25 3.23 9.29
C TYR A 93 19.52 4.57 9.10
N ARG A 94 20.23 5.59 8.63
CA ARG A 94 19.59 6.81 8.14
C ARG A 94 18.84 6.49 6.84
N TYR A 95 17.57 6.90 6.74
CA TYR A 95 16.77 6.71 5.52
C TYR A 95 15.82 7.89 5.29
N THR A 96 15.21 7.92 4.12
CA THR A 96 14.22 8.94 3.75
C THR A 96 12.91 8.27 3.40
N SER A 97 11.79 8.92 3.70
CA SER A 97 10.45 8.42 3.42
C SER A 97 9.57 9.52 2.81
N VAL A 98 8.55 9.10 2.09
CA VAL A 98 7.45 9.97 1.66
C VAL A 98 6.22 9.51 2.43
N SER A 99 6.06 10.05 3.65
CA SER A 99 5.04 9.64 4.60
C SER A 99 3.72 10.37 4.39
N ASP A 100 2.64 9.79 4.88
CA ASP A 100 1.38 10.51 5.08
C ASP A 100 1.57 11.65 6.10
N THR A 101 0.81 12.73 5.91
CA THR A 101 0.82 13.88 6.83
C THR A 101 -0.10 13.72 8.03
N THR A 102 -0.92 12.66 8.06
CA THR A 102 -1.85 12.36 9.15
C THR A 102 -1.06 11.81 10.35
N PRO A 103 -0.93 12.56 11.46
CA PRO A 103 0.09 12.29 12.49
C PRO A 103 -0.09 11.01 13.31
N GLU A 104 -1.27 10.41 13.26
CA GLU A 104 -1.58 9.24 14.10
C GLU A 104 -0.92 7.96 13.54
N TYR A 105 -0.62 7.92 12.23
CA TYR A 105 -0.14 6.71 11.54
C TYR A 105 0.92 6.97 10.44
N GLY A 106 1.39 8.22 10.25
CA GLY A 106 2.30 8.65 9.16
C GLY A 106 3.60 9.35 9.58
#